data_AF-A0AAE0S7D2-F1
#
_entry.id   AF-A0AAE0S7D2-F1
#
_cell.length_a   1.000
_cell.length_b   1.000
_cell.length_c   1.000
_cell.angle_alpha   90.00
_cell.angle_beta   90.00
_cell.angle_gamma   90.00
#
_symmetry.space_group_name_H-M   'P 1'
#
loop_
_entity.id
_entity.type
_entity.pdbx_description
1 polymer ?
#
loop_
_entity_poly.entity_id
_entity_poly.type
_entity_poly.pdbx_seq_one_letter_code
_entity_poly.pdbx_strand_id
1 'polypeptide(L)'
;MLSLKLFLQIEKVFRTVKENNFPFDGIQIIVAGDFFQLKPVPNDVYHDIGELIISYEKIRNLIPHYVLSQVHRQTKVKMNLT
;
A
#
# COMPACT_ATOMS: atom_id res chain seq x y z
N MET A 1 -7.75 -3.11 3.47
CA MET A 1 -6.37 -2.60 3.21
C MET A 1 -5.42 -3.76 3.03
N LEU A 2 -4.37 -3.57 2.23
CA LEU A 2 -3.41 -4.61 1.86
C LEU A 2 -2.31 -4.73 2.93
N SER A 3 -2.10 -5.93 3.47
CA SER A 3 -1.02 -6.23 4.42
C SER A 3 0.33 -6.40 3.71
N LEU A 4 1.42 -6.21 4.43
CA LEU A 4 2.76 -6.47 3.94
C LEU A 4 2.92 -7.93 3.49
N LYS A 5 2.37 -8.87 4.26
CA LYS A 5 2.43 -10.30 3.94
C LYS A 5 1.77 -10.59 2.58
N LEU A 6 0.56 -10.10 2.37
CA LEU A 6 -0.16 -10.31 1.10
C LEU A 6 0.56 -9.61 -0.06
N PHE A 7 1.09 -8.40 0.15
CA PHE A 7 1.89 -7.70 -0.85
C PHE A 7 3.12 -8.52 -1.29
N LEU A 8 3.89 -9.08 -0.35
CA LEU A 8 5.07 -9.91 -0.66
C LEU A 8 4.69 -11.26 -1.29
N GLN A 9 3.54 -11.82 -0.94
CA GLN A 9 3.04 -13.04 -1.58
C GLN A 9 2.71 -12.81 -3.05
N ILE A 10 2.03 -11.71 -3.36
CA ILE A 10 1.75 -11.30 -4.75
C ILE A 10 3.05 -11.10 -5.51
N GLU A 11 4.01 -10.37 -4.93
CA GLU A 11 5.33 -10.12 -5.50
C GLU A 11 6.08 -11.43 -5.83
N LYS A 12 6.08 -12.38 -4.89
CA LYS A 12 6.69 -13.71 -5.06
C LYS A 12 6.01 -14.52 -6.15
N VAL A 13 4.67 -14.50 -6.23
CA VAL A 13 3.91 -15.19 -7.29
C VAL A 13 4.36 -14.66 -8.65
N PHE A 14 4.46 -13.34 -8.83
CA PHE A 14 4.90 -12.77 -10.11
C PHE A 14 6.30 -13.23 -10.51
N ARG A 15 7.29 -13.18 -9.60
CA ARG A 15 8.66 -13.66 -9.89
C ARG A 15 8.72 -15.15 -10.25
N THR A 16 7.82 -15.96 -9.68
CA THR A 16 7.83 -17.41 -9.90
C THR A 16 7.27 -17.79 -11.28
N VAL A 17 6.31 -17.02 -11.81
CA VAL A 17 5.59 -17.37 -13.05
C VAL A 17 6.46 -17.17 -14.31
N LYS A 18 7.39 -16.22 -14.29
CA LYS A 18 8.14 -15.78 -15.48
C LYS A 18 9.67 -15.92 -15.33
N GLU A 19 10.11 -16.56 -14.25
CA GLU A 19 11.52 -16.91 -13.99
C GLU A 19 12.50 -15.72 -14.09
N ASN A 20 12.07 -14.50 -13.75
CA ASN A 20 12.98 -13.36 -13.65
C ASN A 20 13.04 -12.79 -12.23
N ASN A 21 14.14 -12.08 -11.96
CA ASN A 21 14.45 -11.52 -10.65
C ASN A 21 14.12 -10.02 -10.55
N PHE A 22 13.42 -9.46 -11.53
CA PHE A 22 12.96 -8.08 -11.43
C PHE A 22 11.83 -7.99 -10.39
N PRO A 23 11.74 -6.89 -9.62
CA PRO A 23 10.56 -6.58 -8.82
C PRO A 23 9.25 -6.81 -9.57
N PHE A 24 8.32 -7.56 -8.97
CA PHE A 24 7.04 -7.91 -9.61
C PHE A 24 7.18 -8.47 -11.03
N ASP A 25 8.33 -9.10 -11.31
CA ASP A 25 8.66 -9.63 -12.62
C ASP A 25 8.69 -8.55 -13.75
N GLY A 26 9.05 -7.32 -13.39
CA GLY A 26 9.11 -6.19 -14.32
C GLY A 26 7.76 -5.57 -14.68
N ILE A 27 6.67 -6.01 -14.03
CA ILE A 27 5.36 -5.38 -14.18
C ILE A 27 5.40 -3.97 -13.58
N GLN A 28 4.90 -2.99 -14.33
CA GLN A 28 4.74 -1.63 -13.80
C GLN A 28 3.64 -1.61 -12.74
N ILE A 29 4.01 -1.30 -11.49
CA ILE A 29 3.09 -1.22 -10.36
C ILE A 29 2.75 0.23 -10.05
N ILE A 30 1.46 0.53 -9.95
CA ILE A 30 0.93 1.81 -9.45
C ILE A 30 0.08 1.51 -8.22
N VAL A 31 0.47 2.07 -7.08
CA VAL A 31 -0.28 1.99 -5.83
C VAL A 31 -0.67 3.39 -5.37
N ALA A 32 -1.88 3.51 -4.84
CA ALA A 32 -2.39 4.74 -4.25
C ALA A 32 -3.20 4.39 -3.01
N GLY A 33 -3.12 5.25 -1.99
CA GLY A 33 -3.81 5.05 -0.74
C GLY A 33 -3.32 6.01 0.34
N ASP A 34 -3.87 5.85 1.53
CA ASP A 34 -3.55 6.65 2.70
C ASP A 34 -3.40 5.73 3.91
N PHE A 35 -2.19 5.66 4.45
CA PHE A 35 -1.87 4.78 5.59
C PHE A 35 -2.35 5.33 6.94
N PHE A 36 -2.86 6.56 6.99
CA PHE A 36 -3.50 7.14 8.17
C PHE A 36 -4.99 6.79 8.29
N GLN A 37 -5.58 6.20 7.25
CA GLN A 37 -6.97 5.73 7.27
C GLN A 37 -7.08 4.39 8.02
N LEU A 38 -7.81 3.42 7.46
CA LEU A 38 -7.94 2.10 8.06
C LEU A 38 -6.57 1.41 8.16
N LYS A 39 -6.49 0.24 8.78
CA LYS A 39 -5.30 -0.62 8.75
C LYS A 39 -5.66 -1.93 8.03
N PRO A 40 -4.67 -2.69 7.53
CA PRO A 40 -4.92 -4.06 7.08
C PRO A 40 -5.55 -4.87 8.22
N VAL A 41 -6.50 -5.73 7.90
CA VAL A 41 -7.19 -6.57 8.88
C VAL A 41 -6.30 -7.80 9.14
N PRO A 42 -5.91 -8.10 10.38
CA PRO A 42 -5.18 -9.32 10.70
C PRO A 42 -5.99 -10.58 10.36
N ASN A 43 -5.29 -11.67 10.03
CA ASN A 43 -5.88 -12.97 9.78
C ASN A 43 -5.03 -14.07 10.42
N ASP A 44 -5.51 -14.60 11.54
CA ASP A 44 -4.79 -15.61 12.34
C ASP A 44 -4.65 -16.94 11.59
N VAL A 45 -5.66 -17.34 10.82
CA VAL A 45 -5.64 -18.58 10.02
C VAL A 45 -4.47 -18.57 9.04
N TYR A 46 -4.16 -17.41 8.47
CA TYR A 46 -3.04 -17.25 7.55
C TYR A 46 -1.78 -16.73 8.23
N HIS A 47 -1.73 -16.56 9.55
CA HIS A 47 -0.63 -15.91 10.27
C HIS A 47 -0.25 -14.55 9.66
N ASP A 48 -1.25 -13.73 9.36
CA ASP A 48 -1.08 -12.35 8.89
C ASP A 48 -1.43 -11.38 10.01
N ILE A 49 -0.45 -10.64 10.52
CA ILE A 49 -0.66 -9.68 11.61
C ILE A 49 -1.22 -8.33 11.13
N GLY A 50 -1.49 -8.17 9.83
CA GLY A 50 -2.03 -6.93 9.27
C GLY A 50 -1.00 -5.79 9.19
N GLU A 51 0.29 -6.14 9.06
CA GLU A 51 1.36 -5.15 8.99
C GLU A 51 1.21 -4.23 7.75
N LEU A 52 1.55 -2.95 7.89
CA LEU A 52 1.49 -1.98 6.80
C LEU A 52 2.63 -2.21 5.81
N ILE A 53 2.36 -2.10 4.52
CA ILE A 53 3.38 -2.26 3.47
C ILE A 53 4.56 -1.28 3.64
N ILE A 54 4.31 -0.09 4.18
CA ILE A 54 5.34 0.94 4.40
C ILE A 54 6.38 0.59 5.46
N SER A 55 6.15 -0.43 6.31
CA SER A 55 7.17 -0.90 7.24
C SER A 55 8.28 -1.67 6.53
N TYR A 56 8.05 -2.10 5.29
CA TYR A 56 9.04 -2.83 4.51
C TYR A 56 10.19 -1.92 4.10
N GLU A 57 11.38 -2.20 4.62
CA GLU A 57 12.60 -1.41 4.39
C GLU A 57 12.91 -1.13 2.91
N LYS A 58 12.58 -2.08 2.01
CA LYS A 58 12.88 -1.97 0.57
C LYS A 58 11.79 -1.24 -0.21
N ILE A 59 10.65 -0.90 0.41
CA ILE A 59 9.49 -0.33 -0.29
C ILE A 59 9.82 0.98 -1.01
N ARG A 60 10.70 1.81 -0.41
CA ARG A 60 11.08 3.11 -0.99
C ARG A 60 11.82 2.98 -2.31
N ASN A 61 12.66 1.95 -2.44
CA ASN A 61 13.41 1.68 -3.67
C ASN A 61 12.54 0.91 -4.68
N LEU A 62 11.60 0.12 -4.19
CA LEU A 62 10.68 -0.67 -5.00
C LEU A 62 9.62 0.20 -5.68
N ILE A 63 9.12 1.21 -4.95
CA ILE A 63 8.01 2.06 -5.37
C ILE A 63 8.36 3.52 -5.03
N PRO A 64 8.91 4.28 -6.00
CA PRO A 64 8.95 5.73 -5.92
C PRO A 64 7.55 6.28 -5.66
N HIS A 65 7.41 7.22 -4.72
CA HIS A 65 6.11 7.69 -4.27
C HIS A 65 6.00 9.22 -4.30
N TYR A 66 4.77 9.69 -4.43
CA TYR A 66 4.41 11.10 -4.40
C TYR A 66 3.33 11.31 -3.34
N VAL A 67 3.36 12.46 -2.67
CA VAL A 67 2.36 12.82 -1.67
C VAL A 67 1.44 13.89 -2.24
N LEU A 68 0.14 13.60 -2.25
CA LEU A 68 -0.89 14.57 -2.59
C LEU A 68 -1.31 15.32 -1.32
N SER A 69 -1.13 16.64 -1.31
CA SER A 69 -1.36 17.48 -0.13
C SER A 69 -2.65 18.28 -0.18
N GLN A 70 -3.27 18.45 -1.36
CA GLN A 70 -4.49 19.25 -1.52
C GLN A 70 -5.74 18.41 -1.26
N VAL A 71 -6.56 18.84 -0.31
CA VAL A 71 -7.88 18.26 -0.05
C VAL A 71 -8.92 18.88 -0.99
N HIS A 72 -9.52 18.06 -1.85
CA HIS A 72 -10.58 18.51 -2.77
C HIS A 72 -12.00 18.14 -2.31
N ARG A 73 -12.14 17.16 -1.40
CA ARG A 73 -13.45 16.64 -0.98
C ARG A 73 -14.24 17.64 -0.16
N GLN A 74 -13.60 18.30 0.81
CA GLN A 74 -14.26 19.26 1.69
C GLN A 74 -13.95 20.70 1.26
N THR A 75 -15.00 21.51 1.12
CA THR A 75 -14.89 22.98 1.03
C THR A 75 -15.14 23.59 2.39
N LYS A 76 -14.42 24.67 2.76
CA LYS A 76 -14.70 25.42 4.00
C LYS A 76 -16.13 25.99 3.92
N VAL A 77 -17.06 25.40 4.66
CA VAL A 77 -18.34 26.04 4.98
C VAL A 77 -18.09 26.90 6.22
N LYS A 78 -18.30 28.22 6.13
CA LYS A 78 -18.35 29.08 7.32
C LYS A 78 -19.55 28.65 8.14
N MET A 79 -19.32 27.99 9.27
CA MET A 79 -20.38 27.84 10.28
C MET A 79 -20.62 29.23 10.88
N ASN A 80 -21.76 29.84 10.56
CA ASN A 80 -22.26 30.99 11.30
C ASN A 80 -22.76 30.47 12.64
N LEU A 81 -21.91 30.50 13.65
CA LEU A 81 -22.35 30.32 15.04
C LEU A 81 -23.13 31.59 15.42
N THR A 82 -24.46 31.50 15.40
CA THR A 82 -25.39 32.44 16.04
C THR A 82 -25.52 32.12 17.51
#